data_AF-A0A7J2LLB8-F1
#
_entry.id   AF-A0A7J2LLB8-F1
#
_cell.length_a   1.000
_cell.length_b   1.000
_cell.length_c   1.000
_cell.angle_alpha   90.00
_cell.angle_beta   90.00
_cell.angle_gamma   90.00
#
_symmetry.space_group_name_H-M   'P 1'
#
loop_
_entity.id
_entity.type
_entity.pdbx_description
1 polymer ?
#
loop_
_entity_poly.entity_id
_entity_poly.type
_entity_poly.pdbx_seq_one_letter_code
_entity_poly.pdbx_strand_id
1 'polypeptide(L)' 'MDEGEAKAVFEAISPDDFEASEFALKTSRSGREVVSEVRCLKVGSLLETLDDLLSCVQIVERTVKILK' A
#
# COMPACT_ATOMS: atom_id res chain seq x y z
N MET A 1 5.58 5.86 -11.26
CA MET A 1 6.58 4.81 -11.02
C MET A 1 6.98 4.12 -12.31
N ASP A 2 8.21 3.64 -12.39
CA ASP A 2 8.55 2.57 -13.34
C ASP A 2 8.11 1.20 -12.79
N GLU A 3 8.27 0.14 -13.58
CA GLU A 3 7.81 -1.20 -13.17
C GLU A 3 8.59 -1.76 -11.97
N GLY A 4 9.87 -1.42 -11.83
CA GLY A 4 10.70 -1.88 -10.73
C GLY A 4 10.30 -1.21 -9.42
N GLU A 5 10.07 0.10 -9.46
CA GLU A 5 9.57 0.88 -8.34
C GLU A 5 8.16 0.44 -7.94
N ALA A 6 7.24 0.25 -8.91
CA ALA A 6 5.90 -0.27 -8.62
C ALA A 6 5.93 -1.67 -7.99
N LYS A 7 6.84 -2.54 -8.45
CA LYS A 7 7.04 -3.86 -7.84
C LYS A 7 7.55 -3.73 -6.40
N ALA A 8 8.55 -2.88 -6.14
CA ALA A 8 9.09 -2.68 -4.80
C ALA A 8 8.03 -2.13 -3.83
N VAL A 9 7.22 -1.16 -4.27
CA VAL A 9 6.11 -0.63 -3.48
C VAL A 9 5.07 -1.72 -3.18
N PHE A 10 4.66 -2.50 -4.18
CA PHE A 10 3.72 -3.60 -3.99
C PHE A 10 4.23 -4.64 -2.99
N GLU A 11 5.49 -5.08 -3.12
CA GLU A 11 6.08 -6.08 -2.23
C GLU A 11 6.19 -5.58 -0.78
N ALA A 12 6.34 -4.28 -0.57
CA ALA A 12 6.42 -3.69 0.75
C ALA A 12 5.08 -3.60 1.48
N ILE A 13 3.97 -3.38 0.76
CA ILE A 13 2.65 -3.14 1.38
C ILE A 13 1.67 -4.31 1.25
N SER A 14 1.89 -5.24 0.30
CA SER A 14 1.07 -6.46 0.17
C SER A 14 1.03 -7.36 1.41
N PRO A 15 2.04 -7.39 2.32
CA PRO A 15 1.93 -8.14 3.57
C PRO A 15 0.82 -7.63 4.51
N ASP A 16 0.35 -6.39 4.32
CA ASP A 16 -0.72 -5.79 5.13
C ASP A 16 -2.12 -6.20 4.63
N ASP A 17 -2.22 -7.00 3.55
CA ASP A 17 -3.48 -7.54 3.07
C ASP A 17 -4.17 -8.34 4.18
N PHE A 18 -5.37 -7.89 4.56
CA PHE A 18 -6.10 -8.42 5.69
C PHE A 18 -7.60 -8.39 5.40
N GLU A 19 -8.33 -9.41 5.86
CA GLU A 19 -9.77 -9.52 5.65
C GLU A 19 -10.46 -9.97 6.94
N ALA A 20 -11.39 -9.15 7.40
CA ALA A 20 -12.26 -9.38 8.55
C ALA A 20 -13.67 -8.86 8.25
N SER A 21 -14.63 -9.18 9.12
CA SER A 21 -16.05 -8.86 8.92
C SER A 21 -16.35 -7.36 8.77
N GLU A 22 -15.56 -6.48 9.39
CA GLU A 22 -15.79 -5.02 9.38
C GLU A 22 -14.69 -4.23 8.68
N PHE A 23 -13.66 -4.92 8.17
CA PHE A 23 -12.47 -4.31 7.60
C PHE A 23 -11.81 -5.27 6.60
N ALA A 24 -11.45 -4.77 5.42
CA ALA A 24 -10.60 -5.47 4.47
C ALA A 24 -9.66 -4.50 3.78
N LEU A 25 -8.40 -4.90 3.65
CA LEU A 25 -7.37 -4.26 2.83
C LEU A 25 -6.89 -5.30 1.82
N LYS A 26 -6.91 -4.96 0.53
CA LYS A 26 -6.33 -5.78 -0.53
C LYS A 26 -5.49 -4.91 -1.44
N THR A 27 -4.28 -5.35 -1.73
CA THR A 27 -3.37 -4.66 -2.62
C THR A 27 -3.15 -5.49 -3.87
N SER A 28 -3.17 -4.84 -5.02
CA SER A 28 -2.87 -5.44 -6.32
C SER A 28 -1.90 -4.55 -7.09
N ARG A 29 -1.21 -5.13 -8.07
CA ARG A 29 -0.35 -4.39 -8.99
C ARG A 29 -0.68 -4.76 -10.43
N SER A 30 -0.78 -3.74 -11.28
CA SER A 30 -0.93 -3.87 -12.73
C SER A 30 0.15 -3.06 -13.42
N GLY A 31 1.20 -3.73 -13.89
CA GLY A 31 2.35 -3.07 -14.50
C GLY A 31 3.00 -2.05 -13.56
N ARG A 32 2.82 -0.75 -13.88
CA ARG A 32 3.37 0.40 -13.15
C ARG A 32 2.43 0.98 -12.09
N GLU A 33 1.25 0.41 -11.93
CA GLU A 33 0.23 0.86 -10.99
C GLU A 33 0.12 -0.12 -9.82
N VAL A 34 0.05 0.43 -8.60
CA VAL A 34 -0.27 -0.29 -7.38
C VAL A 34 -1.60 0.25 -6.88
N VAL A 35 -2.56 -0.63 -6.63
CA VAL A 35 -3.92 -0.28 -6.22
C VAL A 35 -4.24 -1.00 -4.92
N SER A 36 -4.50 -0.24 -3.87
CA SER A 36 -5.00 -0.75 -2.60
C SER A 36 -6.49 -0.43 -2.46
N GLU A 37 -7.30 -1.47 -2.24
CA GLU A 37 -8.71 -1.35 -1.93
C GLU A 37 -8.91 -1.52 -0.42
N VAL A 38 -9.44 -0.49 0.24
CA VAL A 38 -9.79 -0.52 1.66
C VAL A 38 -11.31 -0.48 1.80
N ARG A 39 -11.88 -1.47 2.48
CA ARG A 39 -13.28 -1.53 2.86
C ARG A 39 -13.38 -1.55 4.37
N CYS A 40 -14.10 -0.61 4.98
CA CYS A 40 -14.22 -0.54 6.43
C CYS A 40 -15.52 0.14 6.86
N LEU A 41 -16.02 -0.18 8.06
CA LEU A 41 -17.23 0.44 8.62
C LEU A 41 -16.96 1.74 9.40
N LYS A 42 -15.73 1.94 9.90
CA LYS A 42 -15.34 3.06 10.76
C LYS A 42 -14.36 3.98 10.05
N VAL A 43 -14.70 5.28 10.00
CA VAL A 43 -13.83 6.31 9.39
C VAL A 43 -12.49 6.43 10.11
N GLY A 44 -12.45 6.26 11.44
CA GLY A 44 -11.19 6.28 12.20
C GLY A 44 -10.21 5.21 11.69
N SER A 45 -10.68 3.97 11.53
CA SER A 45 -9.86 2.87 11.00
C SER A 45 -9.40 3.12 9.57
N LEU A 46 -10.22 3.79 8.74
CA LEU A 46 -9.80 4.20 7.40
C LEU A 46 -8.63 5.17 7.45
N LEU A 47 -8.73 6.20 8.29
CA LEU A 47 -7.71 7.24 8.40
C LEU A 47 -6.39 6.66 8.92
N GLU A 48 -6.45 5.83 9.97
CA GLU A 48 -5.28 5.13 10.52
C GLU A 48 -4.62 4.24 9.47
N THR A 49 -5.42 3.42 8.76
CA THR A 49 -4.92 2.54 7.69
C THR A 49 -4.27 3.33 6.56
N LEU A 50 -4.86 4.45 6.14
CA LEU A 50 -4.30 5.29 5.08
C LEU A 50 -2.99 5.95 5.52
N ASP A 51 -2.88 6.40 6.76
CA ASP A 51 -1.65 7.01 7.29
C ASP A 51 -0.50 5.98 7.35
N ASP A 52 -0.79 4.78 7.86
CA ASP A 52 0.17 3.67 7.91
C ASP A 52 0.61 3.25 6.50
N LEU A 53 -0.34 3.02 5.59
CA LEU A 53 -0.07 2.58 4.22
C LEU A 53 0.78 3.62 3.45
N LEU A 54 0.39 4.90 3.51
CA LEU A 54 1.12 5.96 2.82
C LEU A 54 2.51 6.18 3.42
N SER A 55 2.68 5.98 4.72
CA SER A 55 4.00 6.02 5.37
C SER A 55 4.93 4.93 4.83
N CYS A 56 4.45 3.70 4.71
CA CYS A 56 5.20 2.60 4.09
C CYS A 56 5.59 2.91 2.63
N VAL A 57 4.64 3.38 1.82
CA VAL A 57 4.90 3.77 0.42
C VAL A 57 5.99 4.85 0.35
N GLN A 58 5.89 5.91 1.16
CA GLN A 58 6.87 6.99 1.15
C GLN A 58 8.29 6.52 1.52
N ILE A 59 8.43 5.59 2.46
CA ILE A 59 9.73 5.03 2.83
C ILE A 59 10.34 4.28 1.64
N VAL A 60 9.54 3.47 0.93
CA VAL A 60 10.00 2.71 -0.23
C VAL A 60 10.40 3.64 -1.37
N GLU A 61 9.55 4.60 -1.73
CA GLU A 61 9.83 5.55 -2.81
C GLU A 61 11.12 6.34 -2.55
N ARG A 62 11.33 6.81 -1.31
CA ARG A 62 12.57 7.49 -0.91
C ARG A 62 13.78 6.55 -1.02
N THR A 63 13.65 5.32 -0.56
CA THR A 63 14.73 4.32 -0.59
C THR A 63 15.12 3.99 -2.03
N VAL A 64 14.14 3.74 -2.90
CA VAL A 64 14.37 3.50 -4.33
C VAL A 64 15.04 4.71 -4.99
N LYS A 65 14.63 5.93 -4.65
CA LYS A 65 15.23 7.15 -5.18
C LYS A 65 16.68 7.37 -4.72
N ILE A 66 17.05 6.91 -3.53
CA ILE A 66 18.43 7.00 -3.02
C ILE A 66 19.34 5.93 -3.65
N LEU A 67 18.79 4.76 -3.96
CA LEU A 67 19.54 3.62 -4.52
C LEU A 67 19.67 3.66 -6.05
N LYS A 68 18.91 4.52 -6.73
CA LYS A 68 19.01 4.81 -8.17
C LYS A 68 20.08 5.86 -8.44
#